data_AF-A0A840P6V6-F1
#
_entry.id   AF-A0A840P6V6-F1
#
_cell.length_a   1.000
_cell.length_b   1.000
_cell.length_c   1.000
_cell.angle_alpha   90.00
_cell.angle_beta   90.00
_cell.angle_gamma   90.00
#
_symmetry.space_group_name_H-M   'P 1'
#
loop_
_entity.id
_entity.type
_entity.pdbx_description
1 polymer ?
#
loop_
_entity_poly.entity_id
_entity_poly.type
_entity_poly.pdbx_seq_one_letter_code
_entity_poly.pdbx_strand_id
1 'polypeptide(L)'
;MAGNLTRRLIAEFIGTMLLVLFGAGAVVAALVMGDGEIDYAGLGVISLSFAIVVAVVIYAFGTTSGAHINPAVTIALAVSRRFPWSETPLYILAQLAGAVAGGLFIVAGYGRRAVELGGVGLTTLGGRVNYGQGILLEALGTFLLLITVMALAVDRRAQPGWAGLVIGLAVACEIFLIGPLTNGSINPARTFGPYVVNSLFGGNTPWLEIGVYIAGPLIGAVLGVVVYDYVARPVREVPEAAEQGAAGEVTGRREPEGEPAAARDREEERRRAGEVPGARTPHDDRIDERVGGHRRRRPGHWGR
;
A
#
# COMPACT_ATOMS: atom_id res chain seq x y z
N MET A 1 1.80 -6.82 -16.05
CA MET A 1 0.83 -7.36 -15.07
C MET A 1 0.32 -8.70 -15.58
N ALA A 2 0.68 -9.81 -14.92
CA ALA A 2 0.24 -11.16 -15.29
C ALA A 2 -0.96 -11.59 -14.43
N GLY A 3 -2.11 -10.92 -14.61
CA GLY A 3 -3.32 -11.18 -13.81
C GLY A 3 -4.61 -10.97 -14.59
N ASN A 4 -5.64 -11.77 -14.28
CA ASN A 4 -6.98 -11.69 -14.87
C ASN A 4 -7.53 -10.26 -14.78
N LEU A 5 -7.84 -9.64 -15.94
CA LEU A 5 -8.36 -8.28 -16.04
C LEU A 5 -9.58 -8.06 -15.14
N THR A 6 -10.52 -9.01 -15.09
CA THR A 6 -11.71 -8.92 -14.22
C THR A 6 -11.32 -8.72 -12.76
N ARG A 7 -10.33 -9.47 -12.27
CA ARG A 7 -9.86 -9.35 -10.88
C ARG A 7 -9.25 -7.97 -10.63
N ARG A 8 -8.54 -7.41 -11.61
CA ARG A 8 -7.96 -6.06 -11.53
C ARG A 8 -9.03 -4.98 -11.51
N LEU A 9 -10.06 -5.11 -12.35
CA LEU A 9 -11.20 -4.18 -12.37
C LEU A 9 -11.98 -4.21 -11.06
N ILE A 10 -12.21 -5.39 -10.47
CA ILE A 10 -12.84 -5.51 -9.15
C ILE A 10 -11.98 -4.82 -8.07
N ALA A 11 -10.66 -5.00 -8.11
CA ALA A 11 -9.76 -4.33 -7.18
C ALA A 11 -9.77 -2.81 -7.33
N GLU A 12 -9.81 -2.26 -8.55
CA GLU A 12 -9.96 -0.83 -8.79
C GLU A 12 -11.32 -0.28 -8.32
N PHE A 13 -12.40 -1.03 -8.54
CA PHE A 13 -13.73 -0.70 -8.04
C PHE A 13 -13.75 -0.63 -6.51
N ILE A 14 -13.30 -1.69 -5.83
CA ILE A 14 -13.29 -1.77 -4.36
C ILE A 14 -12.34 -0.71 -3.79
N GLY A 15 -11.14 -0.56 -4.36
CA GLY A 15 -10.16 0.42 -3.90
C GLY A 15 -10.69 1.85 -3.98
N THR A 16 -11.35 2.22 -5.10
CA THR A 16 -11.91 3.57 -5.27
C THR A 16 -13.17 3.77 -4.41
N MET A 17 -13.97 2.71 -4.20
CA MET A 17 -15.08 2.73 -3.25
C MET A 17 -14.60 3.02 -1.83
N LEU A 18 -13.55 2.33 -1.37
CA LEU A 18 -12.96 2.55 -0.05
C LEU A 18 -12.37 3.96 0.07
N LEU A 19 -11.65 4.42 -0.96
CA LEU A 19 -11.12 5.79 -1.02
C LEU A 19 -12.21 6.84 -0.79
N VAL A 20 -13.33 6.75 -1.51
CA VAL A 20 -14.43 7.70 -1.35
C VAL A 20 -15.10 7.51 0.01
N LEU A 21 -15.42 6.27 0.39
CA LEU A 21 -16.13 5.98 1.64
C LEU A 21 -15.38 6.50 2.88
N PHE A 22 -14.10 6.21 3.01
CA PHE A 22 -13.33 6.61 4.20
C PHE A 22 -12.73 8.02 4.08
N GLY A 23 -12.33 8.44 2.88
CA GLY A 23 -11.80 9.77 2.65
C GLY A 23 -12.91 10.82 2.64
N ALA A 24 -13.79 10.79 1.65
CA ALA A 24 -14.89 11.75 1.53
C ALA A 24 -15.90 11.60 2.67
N GLY A 25 -16.10 10.39 3.19
CA GLY A 25 -16.93 10.16 4.38
C GLY A 25 -16.37 10.81 5.65
N ALA A 26 -15.03 10.93 5.78
CA ALA A 26 -14.44 11.68 6.91
C ALA A 26 -14.79 13.17 6.87
N VAL A 27 -15.01 13.75 5.68
CA VAL A 27 -15.51 15.13 5.56
C VAL A 27 -16.91 15.24 6.16
N VAL A 28 -17.80 14.32 5.79
CA VAL A 28 -19.17 14.27 6.36
C VAL A 28 -19.13 14.05 7.86
N ALA A 29 -18.27 13.13 8.33
CA ALA A 29 -18.09 12.86 9.75
C ALA A 29 -17.63 14.10 10.52
N ALA A 30 -16.64 14.83 10.00
CA ALA A 30 -16.12 16.05 10.61
C ALA A 30 -17.20 17.13 10.69
N LEU A 31 -17.96 17.35 9.61
CA LEU A 31 -19.06 18.33 9.59
C LEU A 31 -20.20 17.96 10.54
N VAL A 32 -20.50 16.67 10.66
CA VAL A 32 -21.50 16.18 11.62
C VAL A 32 -21.08 16.42 13.07
N MET A 33 -19.78 16.28 13.36
CA MET A 33 -19.20 16.47 14.70
C MET A 33 -18.93 17.94 15.03
N GLY A 34 -18.63 18.76 14.02
CA GLY A 34 -18.33 20.19 14.14
C GLY A 34 -19.54 21.09 13.85
N ASP A 35 -20.76 20.56 13.93
CA ASP A 35 -22.00 21.30 13.69
C ASP A 35 -22.03 22.13 12.38
N GLY A 36 -21.45 21.55 11.32
CA GLY A 36 -21.38 22.15 9.98
C GLY A 36 -20.10 22.94 9.70
N GLU A 37 -19.17 23.02 10.65
CA GLU A 37 -17.89 23.69 10.49
C GLU A 37 -16.71 22.70 10.49
N ILE A 38 -15.66 23.03 9.74
CA ILE A 38 -14.37 22.32 9.76
C ILE A 38 -13.28 23.36 10.02
N ASP A 39 -12.59 23.23 11.16
CA ASP A 39 -11.39 23.98 11.44
C ASP A 39 -10.14 23.30 10.84
N TYR A 40 -8.97 23.91 10.99
CA TYR A 40 -7.75 23.36 10.40
C TYR A 40 -7.35 22.01 11.04
N ALA A 41 -7.69 21.78 12.31
CA ALA A 41 -7.45 20.50 12.96
C ALA A 41 -8.36 19.40 12.39
N GLY A 42 -9.64 19.71 12.17
CA GLY A 42 -10.60 18.84 11.49
C GLY A 42 -10.19 18.53 10.06
N LEU A 43 -9.70 19.53 9.31
CA LEU A 43 -9.07 19.30 8.00
C LEU A 43 -7.91 18.31 8.11
N GLY A 44 -7.09 18.43 9.17
CA GLY A 44 -5.98 17.51 9.35
C GLY A 44 -6.39 16.06 9.63
N VAL A 45 -7.48 15.84 10.38
CA VAL A 45 -8.06 14.50 10.56
C VAL A 45 -8.57 13.93 9.23
N ILE A 46 -9.21 14.77 8.41
CA ILE A 46 -9.65 14.39 7.06
C ILE A 46 -8.45 14.00 6.19
N SER A 47 -7.40 14.82 6.15
CA SER A 47 -6.17 14.56 5.39
C SER A 47 -5.55 13.21 5.76
N LEU A 48 -5.47 12.91 7.06
CA LEU A 48 -4.94 11.64 7.55
C LEU A 48 -5.85 10.46 7.24
N SER A 49 -7.18 10.63 7.24
CA SER A 49 -8.12 9.58 6.81
C SER A 49 -7.86 9.18 5.36
N PHE A 50 -7.72 10.17 4.46
CA PHE A 50 -7.34 9.93 3.07
C PHE A 50 -5.98 9.22 2.96
N ALA A 51 -4.99 9.65 3.73
CA ALA A 51 -3.66 9.04 3.75
C ALA A 51 -3.70 7.56 4.11
N ILE A 52 -4.42 7.23 5.19
CA ILE A 52 -4.53 5.88 5.72
C ILE A 52 -5.26 4.98 4.73
N VAL A 53 -6.41 5.41 4.20
CA VAL A 53 -7.17 4.57 3.26
C VAL A 53 -6.40 4.34 1.96
N VAL A 54 -5.71 5.35 1.43
CA VAL A 54 -4.85 5.19 0.25
C VAL A 54 -3.75 4.17 0.51
N ALA A 55 -3.06 4.28 1.65
CA ALA A 55 -2.01 3.33 2.02
C ALA A 55 -2.57 1.89 2.14
N VAL A 56 -3.69 1.71 2.83
CA VAL A 56 -4.36 0.41 2.99
C VAL A 56 -4.73 -0.19 1.63
N VAL A 57 -5.33 0.60 0.74
CA VAL A 57 -5.73 0.16 -0.60
C VAL A 57 -4.53 -0.24 -1.45
N ILE A 58 -3.44 0.53 -1.40
CA ILE A 58 -2.20 0.19 -2.12
C ILE A 58 -1.60 -1.12 -1.59
N TYR A 59 -1.51 -1.30 -0.27
CA TYR A 59 -0.97 -2.53 0.30
C TYR A 59 -1.87 -3.75 0.04
N ALA A 60 -3.20 -3.57 0.00
CA ALA A 60 -4.13 -4.66 -0.24
C ALA A 60 -4.21 -5.05 -1.73
N PHE A 61 -4.24 -4.06 -2.64
CA PHE A 61 -4.61 -4.28 -4.04
C PHE A 61 -3.52 -3.91 -5.04
N GLY A 62 -2.42 -3.28 -4.62
CA GLY A 62 -1.34 -2.84 -5.50
C GLY A 62 -0.72 -3.97 -6.32
N THR A 63 -0.52 -5.15 -5.72
CA THR A 63 -0.02 -6.34 -6.44
C THR A 63 -1.06 -6.98 -7.36
N THR A 64 -2.33 -6.63 -7.22
CA THR A 64 -3.42 -7.13 -8.06
C THR A 64 -3.65 -6.23 -9.27
N SER A 65 -4.05 -4.96 -9.06
CA SER A 65 -4.40 -4.04 -10.14
C SER A 65 -3.35 -2.96 -10.43
N GLY A 66 -2.36 -2.78 -9.56
CA GLY A 66 -1.54 -1.57 -9.48
C GLY A 66 -2.11 -0.52 -8.51
N ALA A 67 -3.34 -0.72 -7.99
CA ALA A 67 -4.06 0.21 -7.11
C ALA A 67 -4.01 1.66 -7.64
N HIS A 68 -4.40 1.86 -8.90
CA HIS A 68 -4.39 3.19 -9.50
C HIS A 68 -5.40 4.09 -8.80
N ILE A 69 -6.64 3.59 -8.61
CA ILE A 69 -7.78 4.19 -7.90
C ILE A 69 -8.05 5.65 -8.26
N ASN A 70 -7.57 6.07 -9.44
CA ASN A 70 -7.51 7.45 -9.90
C ASN A 70 -7.38 7.46 -11.43
N PRO A 71 -8.34 8.07 -12.15
CA PRO A 71 -8.26 8.22 -13.60
C PRO A 71 -7.02 8.98 -14.08
N ALA A 72 -6.59 10.00 -13.33
CA ALA A 72 -5.41 10.80 -13.69
C ALA A 72 -4.11 9.98 -13.61
N VAL A 73 -3.96 9.15 -12.57
CA VAL A 73 -2.83 8.21 -12.46
C VAL A 73 -2.86 7.20 -13.60
N THR A 74 -4.02 6.61 -13.88
CA THR A 74 -4.18 5.61 -14.96
C THR A 74 -3.80 6.19 -16.33
N ILE A 75 -4.26 7.41 -16.62
CA ILE A 75 -3.95 8.09 -17.88
C ILE A 75 -2.47 8.46 -17.95
N ALA A 76 -1.87 9.00 -16.88
CA ALA A 76 -0.45 9.37 -16.88
C ALA A 76 0.47 8.16 -17.06
N LEU A 77 0.14 7.01 -16.45
CA LEU A 77 0.86 5.76 -16.68
C LEU A 77 0.68 5.25 -18.11
N ALA A 78 -0.49 5.44 -18.72
CA ALA A 78 -0.72 5.06 -20.12
C ALA A 78 0.04 5.95 -21.11
N VAL A 79 -0.01 7.28 -20.92
CA VAL A 79 0.76 8.27 -21.71
C VAL A 79 2.25 7.96 -21.66
N SER A 80 2.74 7.54 -20.50
CA SER A 80 4.15 7.19 -20.30
C SER A 80 4.51 5.73 -20.63
N ARG A 81 3.60 5.01 -21.32
CA ARG A 81 3.78 3.61 -21.78
C ARG A 81 4.03 2.58 -20.68
N ARG A 82 3.61 2.88 -19.45
CA ARG A 82 3.68 1.99 -18.29
C ARG A 82 2.38 1.24 -18.02
N PHE A 83 1.30 1.63 -18.70
CA PHE A 83 0.01 0.98 -18.63
C PHE A 83 -0.63 0.89 -20.03
N PRO A 84 -1.29 -0.23 -20.40
CA PRO A 84 -1.86 -0.39 -21.74
C PRO A 84 -3.10 0.49 -21.94
N TRP A 85 -3.09 1.29 -23.01
CA TRP A 85 -4.22 2.13 -23.43
C TRP A 85 -5.51 1.34 -23.67
N SER A 86 -5.44 0.07 -24.06
CA SER A 86 -6.60 -0.79 -24.26
C SER A 86 -7.34 -1.11 -22.96
N GLU A 87 -6.68 -1.07 -21.80
CA GLU A 87 -7.30 -1.34 -20.50
C GLU A 87 -7.68 -0.05 -19.76
N THR A 88 -7.09 1.10 -20.13
CA THR A 88 -7.32 2.40 -19.49
C THR A 88 -8.79 2.76 -19.35
N PRO A 89 -9.65 2.65 -20.39
CA PRO A 89 -11.07 2.98 -20.25
C PRO A 89 -11.78 2.10 -19.22
N LEU A 90 -11.46 0.81 -19.16
CA LEU A 90 -12.08 -0.13 -18.23
C LEU A 90 -11.68 0.15 -16.78
N TYR A 91 -10.41 0.49 -16.55
CA TYR A 91 -9.94 0.94 -15.23
C TYR A 91 -10.67 2.20 -14.77
N ILE A 92 -10.79 3.21 -15.65
CA ILE A 92 -11.51 4.45 -15.35
C ILE A 92 -12.97 4.16 -15.02
N LEU A 93 -13.67 3.33 -15.81
CA LEU A 93 -15.05 2.95 -15.53
C LEU A 93 -15.20 2.24 -14.18
N ALA A 94 -14.29 1.32 -13.85
CA ALA A 94 -14.29 0.65 -12.55
C ALA A 94 -14.08 1.64 -11.40
N GLN A 95 -13.16 2.59 -11.55
CA GLN A 95 -12.89 3.64 -10.56
C GLN A 95 -14.11 4.55 -10.36
N LEU A 96 -14.73 5.03 -11.45
CA LEU A 96 -15.92 5.87 -11.39
C LEU A 96 -17.10 5.13 -10.72
N ALA A 97 -17.34 3.87 -11.10
CA ALA A 97 -18.37 3.05 -10.48
C ALA A 97 -18.09 2.80 -8.98
N GLY A 98 -16.83 2.54 -8.62
CA GLY A 98 -16.39 2.39 -7.24
C GLY A 98 -16.62 3.67 -6.43
N ALA A 99 -16.26 4.82 -6.99
CA ALA A 99 -16.46 6.12 -6.36
C ALA A 99 -17.94 6.40 -6.08
N VAL A 100 -18.84 6.11 -7.03
CA VAL A 100 -20.29 6.22 -6.83
C VAL A 100 -20.76 5.29 -5.71
N ALA A 101 -20.31 4.02 -5.71
CA ALA A 101 -20.65 3.09 -4.64
C ALA A 101 -20.19 3.57 -3.25
N GLY A 102 -18.98 4.15 -3.16
CA GLY A 102 -18.49 4.75 -1.92
C GLY A 102 -19.39 5.88 -1.41
N GLY A 103 -19.81 6.78 -2.32
CA GLY A 103 -20.77 7.83 -2.00
C GLY A 103 -22.13 7.29 -1.54
N LEU A 104 -22.64 6.23 -2.18
CA LEU A 104 -23.87 5.57 -1.75
C LEU A 104 -23.77 5.01 -0.33
N PHE A 105 -22.62 4.42 0.04
CA PHE A 105 -22.39 3.95 1.41
C PHE A 105 -22.32 5.10 2.43
N ILE A 106 -21.77 6.27 2.05
CA ILE A 106 -21.80 7.46 2.91
C ILE A 106 -23.26 7.88 3.17
N VAL A 107 -24.10 7.96 2.14
CA VAL A 107 -25.53 8.27 2.29
C VAL A 107 -26.26 7.21 3.10
N ALA A 108 -25.97 5.93 2.88
CA ALA A 108 -26.57 4.84 3.64
C ALA A 108 -26.24 4.92 5.15
N GLY A 109 -25.02 5.35 5.50
CA GLY A 109 -24.59 5.48 6.89
C GLY A 109 -25.09 6.75 7.59
N TYR A 110 -25.02 7.90 6.92
CA TYR A 110 -25.37 9.21 7.52
C TYR A 110 -26.79 9.67 7.20
N GLY A 111 -27.53 8.97 6.34
CA GLY A 111 -28.84 9.37 5.86
C GLY A 111 -28.81 10.72 5.15
N ARG A 112 -29.88 11.52 5.32
CA ARG A 112 -29.98 12.85 4.69
C ARG A 112 -28.88 13.83 5.11
N ARG A 113 -28.30 13.66 6.31
CA ARG A 113 -27.20 14.52 6.79
C ARG A 113 -25.97 14.45 5.88
N ALA A 114 -25.76 13.33 5.17
CA ALA A 114 -24.69 13.22 4.18
C ALA A 114 -24.77 14.33 3.12
N VAL A 115 -25.98 14.60 2.64
CA VAL A 115 -26.25 15.56 1.57
C VAL A 115 -26.36 16.98 2.14
N GLU A 116 -27.14 17.14 3.22
CA GLU A 116 -27.48 18.45 3.79
C GLU A 116 -26.28 19.18 4.42
N LEU A 117 -25.37 18.46 5.07
CA LEU A 117 -24.21 19.06 5.72
C LEU A 117 -22.94 18.93 4.89
N GLY A 118 -22.72 17.75 4.29
CA GLY A 118 -21.42 17.42 3.69
C GLY A 118 -21.40 17.28 2.17
N GLY A 119 -22.55 17.34 1.50
CA GLY A 119 -22.66 17.05 0.07
C GLY A 119 -22.09 15.67 -0.34
N VAL A 120 -22.06 14.69 0.56
CA VAL A 120 -21.39 13.40 0.36
C VAL A 120 -19.85 13.55 0.24
N GLY A 121 -19.29 14.61 0.83
CA GLY A 121 -17.87 14.95 0.80
C GLY A 121 -17.41 15.54 -0.52
N LEU A 122 -18.20 16.46 -1.10
CA LEU A 122 -17.87 17.17 -2.34
C LEU A 122 -16.51 17.85 -2.26
N THR A 123 -15.92 18.00 -3.43
CA THR A 123 -14.87 18.97 -3.70
C THR A 123 -15.48 20.19 -4.36
N THR A 124 -15.17 21.37 -3.85
CA THR A 124 -15.66 22.65 -4.36
C THR A 124 -14.56 23.70 -4.29
N LEU A 125 -14.63 24.70 -5.17
CA LEU A 125 -13.75 25.86 -5.07
C LEU A 125 -14.13 26.69 -3.84
N GLY A 126 -13.12 27.11 -3.08
CA GLY A 126 -13.31 28.11 -2.03
C GLY A 126 -13.84 29.42 -2.62
N GLY A 127 -14.64 30.18 -1.87
CA GLY A 127 -15.40 31.33 -2.42
C GLY A 127 -14.60 32.48 -3.06
N ARG A 128 -13.26 32.46 -2.99
CA ARG A 128 -12.37 33.43 -3.65
C ARG A 128 -11.40 32.79 -4.65
N VAL A 129 -11.58 31.51 -4.95
CA VAL A 129 -10.72 30.74 -5.86
C VAL A 129 -11.40 30.67 -7.22
N ASN A 130 -10.75 31.20 -8.25
CA ASN A 130 -11.24 31.10 -9.62
C ASN A 130 -10.83 29.76 -10.27
N TYR A 131 -11.44 29.42 -11.41
CA TYR A 131 -11.16 28.19 -12.15
C TYR A 131 -9.68 27.97 -12.47
N GLY A 132 -8.95 29.02 -12.89
CA GLY A 132 -7.53 28.92 -13.22
C GLY A 132 -6.67 28.62 -11.99
N GLN A 133 -6.96 29.26 -10.86
CA GLN A 133 -6.32 28.97 -9.58
C GLN A 133 -6.62 27.54 -9.13
N GLY A 134 -7.88 27.10 -9.24
CA GLY A 134 -8.28 25.73 -8.93
C GLY A 134 -7.50 24.70 -9.75
N ILE A 135 -7.41 24.89 -11.07
CA ILE A 135 -6.67 23.99 -11.97
C ILE A 135 -5.19 23.94 -11.56
N LEU A 136 -4.58 25.09 -11.26
CA LEU A 136 -3.18 25.16 -10.84
C LEU A 136 -2.94 24.40 -9.52
N LEU A 137 -3.81 24.59 -8.52
CA LEU A 137 -3.67 23.95 -7.21
C LEU A 137 -3.86 22.43 -7.30
N GLU A 138 -4.90 21.99 -8.01
CA GLU A 138 -5.16 20.57 -8.27
C GLU A 138 -4.05 19.92 -9.09
N ALA A 139 -3.47 20.65 -10.06
CA ALA A 139 -2.31 20.20 -10.79
C ALA A 139 -1.07 20.07 -9.89
N LEU A 140 -0.84 21.01 -8.96
CA LEU A 140 0.29 20.94 -8.03
C LEU A 140 0.16 19.75 -7.06
N GLY A 141 -1.02 19.52 -6.49
CA GLY A 141 -1.27 18.37 -5.61
C GLY A 141 -1.10 17.05 -6.36
N THR A 142 -1.63 16.96 -7.58
CA THR A 142 -1.52 15.74 -8.39
C THR A 142 -0.11 15.52 -8.93
N PHE A 143 0.64 16.61 -9.18
CA PHE A 143 2.06 16.54 -9.53
C PHE A 143 2.89 15.92 -8.40
N LEU A 144 2.68 16.36 -7.15
CA LEU A 144 3.31 15.76 -5.97
C LEU A 144 2.97 14.27 -5.88
N LEU A 145 1.68 13.92 -6.01
CA LEU A 145 1.22 12.53 -6.01
C LEU A 145 1.96 11.70 -7.07
N LEU A 146 1.99 12.15 -8.33
CA LEU A 146 2.58 11.36 -9.41
C LEU A 146 4.10 11.26 -9.32
N ILE A 147 4.80 12.28 -8.86
CA ILE A 147 6.24 12.12 -8.56
C ILE A 147 6.45 11.04 -7.50
N THR A 148 5.66 11.02 -6.43
CA THR A 148 5.78 10.00 -5.39
C THR A 148 5.44 8.59 -5.90
N VAL A 149 4.39 8.45 -6.72
CA VAL A 149 4.03 7.19 -7.38
C VAL A 149 5.17 6.71 -8.28
N MET A 150 5.75 7.61 -9.08
CA MET A 150 6.86 7.27 -9.95
C MET A 150 8.09 6.85 -9.16
N ALA A 151 8.40 7.57 -8.08
CA ALA A 151 9.54 7.32 -7.22
C ALA A 151 9.47 5.99 -6.46
N LEU A 152 8.29 5.58 -6.00
CA LEU A 152 8.18 4.47 -5.05
C LEU A 152 7.42 3.24 -5.58
N ALA A 153 6.51 3.40 -6.52
CA ALA A 153 5.72 2.30 -7.07
C ALA A 153 6.18 1.87 -8.47
N VAL A 154 6.79 2.78 -9.24
CA VAL A 154 7.23 2.52 -10.62
C VAL A 154 8.74 2.27 -10.71
N ASP A 155 9.54 3.04 -9.99
CA ASP A 155 11.00 2.89 -10.02
C ASP A 155 11.44 1.63 -9.26
N ARG A 156 12.11 0.71 -9.95
CA ARG A 156 12.60 -0.55 -9.37
C ARG A 156 13.72 -0.36 -8.36
N ARG A 157 14.32 0.83 -8.30
CA ARG A 157 15.36 1.19 -7.31
C ARG A 157 14.78 1.65 -5.99
N ALA A 158 13.46 1.87 -5.92
CA ALA A 158 12.79 2.27 -4.70
C ALA A 158 12.97 1.22 -3.59
N GLN A 159 13.04 1.68 -2.35
CA GLN A 159 13.05 0.77 -1.20
C GLN A 159 11.70 0.03 -1.12
N PRO A 160 11.69 -1.31 -1.11
CA PRO A 160 10.46 -2.09 -1.05
C PRO A 160 9.65 -1.78 0.22
N GLY A 161 8.32 -1.84 0.10
CA GLY A 161 7.40 -1.74 1.23
C GLY A 161 6.96 -0.33 1.63
N TRP A 162 7.58 0.73 1.13
CA TRP A 162 7.24 2.11 1.50
C TRP A 162 6.19 2.79 0.63
N ALA A 163 5.90 2.25 -0.56
CA ALA A 163 5.06 2.89 -1.56
C ALA A 163 3.68 3.30 -1.00
N GLY A 164 2.95 2.38 -0.38
CA GLY A 164 1.60 2.66 0.15
C GLY A 164 1.60 3.80 1.17
N LEU A 165 2.45 3.72 2.19
CA LEU A 165 2.52 4.73 3.25
C LEU A 165 2.89 6.11 2.70
N VAL A 166 3.95 6.22 1.91
CA VAL A 166 4.45 7.53 1.46
C VAL A 166 3.55 8.14 0.39
N ILE A 167 2.92 7.33 -0.48
CA ILE A 167 1.90 7.81 -1.41
C ILE A 167 0.68 8.34 -0.63
N GLY A 168 0.23 7.63 0.41
CA GLY A 168 -0.83 8.13 1.29
C GLY A 168 -0.45 9.45 1.96
N LEU A 169 0.77 9.57 2.48
CA LEU A 169 1.26 10.82 3.09
C LEU A 169 1.39 11.96 2.07
N ALA A 170 1.69 11.68 0.80
CA ALA A 170 1.67 12.69 -0.26
C ALA A 170 0.25 13.24 -0.48
N VAL A 171 -0.78 12.38 -0.42
CA VAL A 171 -2.18 12.81 -0.42
C VAL A 171 -2.51 13.66 0.83
N ALA A 172 -2.04 13.27 2.02
CA ALA A 172 -2.23 14.11 3.20
C ALA A 172 -1.60 15.50 3.03
N CYS A 173 -0.37 15.52 2.51
CA CYS A 173 0.43 16.72 2.32
C CYS A 173 -0.24 17.72 1.38
N GLU A 174 -0.82 17.25 0.28
CA GLU A 174 -1.55 18.15 -0.61
C GLU A 174 -2.84 18.67 0.04
N ILE A 175 -3.62 17.81 0.72
CA ILE A 175 -4.87 18.25 1.38
C ILE A 175 -4.58 19.30 2.46
N PHE A 176 -3.49 19.16 3.24
CA PHE A 176 -3.09 20.20 4.20
C PHE A 176 -2.88 21.57 3.53
N LEU A 177 -2.36 21.58 2.31
CA LEU A 177 -2.04 22.80 1.57
C LEU A 177 -3.23 23.36 0.79
N ILE A 178 -3.83 22.56 -0.08
CA ILE A 178 -4.84 23.01 -1.05
C ILE A 178 -6.28 22.69 -0.62
N GLY A 179 -6.47 21.91 0.45
CA GLY A 179 -7.76 21.59 1.04
C GLY A 179 -8.63 22.82 1.31
N PRO A 180 -8.11 23.91 1.93
CA PRO A 180 -8.89 25.12 2.17
C PRO A 180 -9.32 25.89 0.90
N LEU A 181 -8.77 25.54 -0.26
CA LEU A 181 -8.92 26.28 -1.52
C LEU A 181 -9.73 25.51 -2.56
N THR A 182 -9.57 24.19 -2.62
CA THR A 182 -10.15 23.30 -3.65
C THR A 182 -10.71 22.00 -3.07
N ASN A 183 -10.60 21.78 -1.76
CA ASN A 183 -10.88 20.54 -1.05
C ASN A 183 -9.96 19.35 -1.41
N GLY A 184 -8.84 19.59 -2.09
CA GLY A 184 -7.77 18.61 -2.32
C GLY A 184 -8.30 17.34 -3.00
N SER A 185 -8.76 17.46 -4.24
CA SER A 185 -9.32 16.29 -4.93
C SER A 185 -8.24 15.36 -5.45
N ILE A 186 -7.32 15.91 -6.26
CA ILE A 186 -6.25 15.29 -7.04
C ILE A 186 -6.64 14.04 -7.86
N ASN A 187 -7.94 13.81 -8.04
CA ASN A 187 -8.49 12.54 -8.52
C ASN A 187 -9.90 12.75 -9.10
N PRO A 188 -10.08 12.62 -10.43
CA PRO A 188 -11.37 12.80 -11.08
C PRO A 188 -12.48 11.87 -10.55
N ALA A 189 -12.16 10.63 -10.19
CA ALA A 189 -13.16 9.69 -9.65
C ALA A 189 -13.60 10.08 -8.23
N ARG A 190 -12.67 10.54 -7.38
CA ARG A 190 -12.94 11.03 -6.02
C ARG A 190 -13.86 12.26 -6.01
N THR A 191 -13.82 13.07 -7.06
CA THR A 191 -14.80 14.17 -7.26
C THR A 191 -16.11 13.64 -7.84
N PHE A 192 -16.04 12.87 -8.93
CA PHE A 192 -17.21 12.42 -9.68
C PHE A 192 -18.20 11.61 -8.83
N GLY A 193 -17.72 10.68 -8.00
CA GLY A 193 -18.58 9.82 -7.18
C GLY A 193 -19.52 10.62 -6.25
N PRO A 194 -18.97 11.45 -5.35
CA PRO A 194 -19.74 12.39 -4.54
C PRO A 194 -20.66 13.31 -5.36
N TYR A 195 -20.20 13.83 -6.50
CA TYR A 195 -21.02 14.70 -7.35
C TYR A 195 -22.30 14.01 -7.84
N VAL A 196 -22.15 12.80 -8.38
CA VAL A 196 -23.28 11.96 -8.84
C VAL A 196 -24.21 11.67 -7.68
N VAL A 197 -23.69 11.16 -6.56
CA VAL A 197 -24.54 10.74 -5.44
C VAL A 197 -25.24 11.94 -4.81
N ASN A 198 -24.54 13.06 -4.61
CA ASN A 198 -25.17 14.27 -4.09
C ASN A 198 -26.34 14.73 -4.98
N SER A 199 -26.16 14.73 -6.31
CA SER A 199 -27.25 15.05 -7.25
C SER A 199 -28.40 14.06 -7.20
N LEU A 200 -28.13 12.75 -7.11
CA LEU A 200 -29.16 11.71 -7.03
C LEU A 200 -30.05 11.85 -5.79
N PHE A 201 -29.51 12.36 -4.70
CA PHE A 201 -30.23 12.59 -3.45
C PHE A 201 -30.69 14.04 -3.27
N GLY A 202 -30.71 14.84 -4.35
CA GLY A 202 -31.31 16.18 -4.38
C GLY A 202 -30.43 17.30 -3.81
N GLY A 203 -29.15 17.04 -3.59
CA GLY A 203 -28.19 18.06 -3.19
C GLY A 203 -27.81 18.99 -4.35
N ASN A 204 -27.39 20.22 -4.00
CA ASN A 204 -26.87 21.17 -4.98
C ASN A 204 -25.42 20.79 -5.33
N THR A 205 -25.18 20.29 -6.55
CA THR A 205 -23.85 19.88 -7.02
C THR A 205 -23.31 20.92 -8.01
N PRO A 206 -22.10 21.47 -7.79
CA PRO A 206 -21.50 22.46 -8.70
C PRO A 206 -20.84 21.78 -9.91
N TRP A 207 -21.66 21.20 -10.81
CA TRP A 207 -21.17 20.48 -11.99
C TRP A 207 -20.25 21.29 -12.91
N LEU A 208 -20.36 22.62 -12.90
CA LEU A 208 -19.47 23.48 -13.68
C LEU A 208 -18.01 23.42 -13.20
N GLU A 209 -17.78 23.11 -11.91
CA GLU A 209 -16.44 23.02 -11.32
C GLU A 209 -15.74 21.70 -11.64
N ILE A 210 -16.45 20.67 -12.13
CA ILE A 210 -15.86 19.36 -12.42
C ILE A 210 -14.70 19.43 -13.42
N GLY A 211 -14.73 20.43 -14.32
CA GLY A 211 -13.64 20.68 -15.27
C GLY A 211 -12.31 20.97 -14.58
N VAL A 212 -12.32 21.60 -13.40
CA VAL A 212 -11.13 21.85 -12.58
C VAL A 212 -10.54 20.54 -12.08
N TYR A 213 -11.39 19.68 -11.52
CA TYR A 213 -11.03 18.38 -10.94
C TYR A 213 -10.73 17.29 -11.98
N ILE A 214 -10.88 17.61 -13.27
CA ILE A 214 -10.41 16.78 -14.38
C ILE A 214 -9.13 17.37 -14.96
N ALA A 215 -9.15 18.64 -15.36
CA ALA A 215 -8.02 19.27 -16.04
C ALA A 215 -6.79 19.41 -15.13
N GLY A 216 -6.98 19.90 -13.90
CA GLY A 216 -5.89 20.04 -12.92
C GLY A 216 -5.18 18.71 -12.68
N PRO A 217 -5.88 17.65 -12.26
CA PRO A 217 -5.25 16.36 -12.01
C PRO A 217 -4.58 15.75 -13.23
N LEU A 218 -5.17 15.85 -14.43
CA LEU A 218 -4.53 15.34 -15.65
C LEU A 218 -3.22 16.07 -15.98
N ILE A 219 -3.22 17.40 -15.88
CA ILE A 219 -2.03 18.22 -16.13
C ILE A 219 -0.94 17.87 -15.11
N GLY A 220 -1.30 17.89 -13.81
CA GLY A 220 -0.37 17.56 -12.73
C GLY A 220 0.22 16.17 -12.87
N ALA A 221 -0.62 15.18 -13.17
CA ALA A 221 -0.19 13.79 -13.30
C ALA A 221 0.82 13.59 -14.43
N VAL A 222 0.54 14.14 -15.61
CA VAL A 222 1.46 14.06 -16.76
C VAL A 222 2.77 14.78 -16.48
N LEU A 223 2.70 16.00 -15.90
CA LEU A 223 3.90 16.74 -15.51
C LEU A 223 4.75 15.99 -14.48
N GLY A 224 4.11 15.32 -13.51
CA GLY A 224 4.81 14.55 -12.49
C GLY A 224 5.60 13.40 -13.09
N VAL A 225 5.01 12.67 -14.06
CA VAL A 225 5.71 11.61 -14.79
C VAL A 225 6.88 12.16 -15.60
N VAL A 226 6.63 13.23 -16.37
CA VAL A 226 7.66 13.89 -17.20
C VAL A 226 8.83 14.35 -16.33
N VAL A 227 8.58 15.12 -15.28
CA VAL A 227 9.64 15.64 -14.40
C VAL A 227 10.40 14.50 -13.73
N TYR A 228 9.72 13.45 -13.27
CA TYR A 228 10.40 12.30 -12.68
C TYR A 228 11.36 11.64 -13.68
N ASP A 229 10.88 11.37 -14.89
CA ASP A 229 11.67 10.70 -15.93
C ASP A 229 12.87 11.53 -16.41
N TYR A 230 12.73 12.86 -16.51
CA TYR A 230 13.80 13.74 -16.97
C TYR A 230 14.79 14.16 -15.88
N VAL A 231 14.33 14.38 -14.65
CA VAL A 231 15.13 15.00 -13.57
C VAL A 231 15.49 14.00 -12.50
N ALA A 232 14.52 13.23 -12.02
CA ALA A 232 14.67 12.41 -10.82
C ALA A 232 15.22 11.01 -11.10
N ARG A 233 15.27 10.58 -12.37
CA ARG A 233 15.81 9.27 -12.76
C ARG A 233 17.33 9.36 -13.02
N PRO A 234 18.21 8.89 -12.12
CA PRO A 234 19.65 8.92 -12.37
C PRO A 234 20.03 8.18 -13.67
N VAL A 235 20.91 8.80 -14.46
CA VAL A 235 21.42 8.34 -15.77
C VAL A 235 22.23 7.03 -15.67
N ARG A 236 22.70 6.67 -14.47
CA ARG A 236 23.44 5.43 -14.24
C ARG A 236 22.49 4.27 -13.96
N GLU A 237 22.44 3.34 -14.90
CA GLU A 237 22.10 1.95 -14.59
C GLU A 237 23.09 1.47 -13.52
N VAL A 238 22.59 1.27 -12.31
CA VAL A 238 23.30 0.40 -11.38
C VAL A 238 23.19 -0.99 -12.02
N PRO A 239 24.30 -1.65 -12.38
CA PRO A 239 24.24 -3.02 -12.86
C PRO A 239 23.38 -3.81 -11.88
N GLU A 240 22.46 -4.64 -12.38
CA GLU A 240 21.68 -5.55 -11.54
C GLU A 240 22.67 -6.20 -10.57
N ALA A 241 22.58 -5.81 -9.29
CA ALA A 241 23.36 -6.47 -8.27
C ALA A 241 22.89 -7.92 -8.35
N ALA A 242 23.81 -8.79 -8.79
CA ALA A 242 23.62 -10.22 -8.86
C ALA A 242 22.85 -10.66 -7.62
N GLU A 243 21.77 -11.42 -7.83
CA GLU A 243 20.88 -11.93 -6.79
C GLU A 243 21.62 -12.16 -5.47
N GLN A 244 21.52 -11.19 -4.57
CA GLN A 244 21.85 -11.42 -3.17
C GLN A 244 20.68 -12.22 -2.62
N GLY A 245 20.83 -13.55 -2.67
CA GLY A 245 19.91 -14.49 -2.07
C GLY A 245 19.64 -14.11 -0.62
N ALA A 246 18.39 -13.77 -0.33
CA ALA A 246 17.88 -13.61 1.03
C ALA A 246 16.73 -14.59 1.23
N ALA A 247 17.09 -15.86 1.38
CA ALA A 247 16.37 -16.82 2.21
C ALA A 247 17.45 -17.68 2.85
N GLY A 248 17.45 -17.76 4.19
CA GLY A 248 18.45 -18.51 4.92
C GLY A 248 18.40 -19.99 4.56
N GLU A 249 19.35 -20.43 3.74
CA GLU A 249 19.93 -21.75 3.92
C GLU A 249 21.06 -21.59 4.92
N VAL A 250 20.79 -21.99 6.16
CA VAL A 250 21.86 -22.55 6.98
C VAL A 250 22.26 -23.85 6.27
N THR A 251 23.16 -23.78 5.29
CA THR A 251 23.97 -24.94 4.92
C THR A 251 24.96 -25.17 6.03
N GLY A 252 24.47 -25.68 7.16
CA GLY A 252 25.28 -26.42 8.10
C GLY A 252 25.70 -27.72 7.44
N ARG A 253 26.67 -27.67 6.53
CA ARG A 253 27.50 -28.84 6.30
C ARG A 253 28.33 -28.95 7.58
N ARG A 254 27.95 -29.88 8.48
CA ARG A 254 28.91 -30.45 9.41
C ARG A 254 30.04 -30.98 8.54
N GLU A 255 31.15 -30.28 8.50
CA GLU A 255 32.41 -30.96 8.24
C GLU A 255 32.53 -32.02 9.35
N PRO A 256 32.80 -33.29 9.03
CA PRO A 256 33.17 -34.22 10.08
C PRO A 256 34.40 -33.61 10.75
N GLU A 257 34.29 -33.30 12.05
CA GLU A 257 35.41 -32.87 12.87
C GLU A 257 36.56 -33.83 12.57
N GLY A 258 37.58 -33.32 11.87
CA GLY A 258 38.80 -34.06 11.68
C GLY A 258 39.36 -34.35 13.05
N GLU A 259 39.53 -35.63 13.36
CA GLU A 259 40.30 -36.06 14.53
C GLU A 259 41.57 -35.21 14.64
N PRO A 260 41.86 -34.63 15.82
CA PRO A 260 43.08 -33.86 16.00
C PRO A 260 44.28 -34.73 15.63
N ALA A 261 45.22 -34.18 14.84
CA ALA A 261 46.36 -34.91 14.25
C ALA A 261 47.12 -35.81 15.26
N ALA A 262 47.14 -35.43 16.54
CA ALA A 262 47.73 -36.21 17.63
C ALA A 262 47.04 -37.57 17.91
N ALA A 263 45.80 -37.78 17.48
CA ALA A 263 45.08 -39.06 17.61
C ALA A 263 45.44 -40.04 16.48
N ARG A 264 45.68 -39.54 15.26
CA ARG A 264 46.08 -40.34 14.10
C ARG A 264 47.49 -40.91 14.26
N ASP A 265 48.41 -40.11 14.79
CA ASP A 265 49.80 -40.54 15.04
C ASP A 265 49.85 -41.67 16.08
N ARG A 266 49.00 -41.61 17.12
CA ARG A 266 48.91 -42.66 18.15
C ARG A 266 48.27 -43.95 17.64
N GLU A 267 47.34 -43.87 16.69
CA GLU A 267 46.72 -45.07 16.10
C GLU A 267 47.67 -45.75 15.08
N GLU A 268 48.45 -44.98 14.33
CA GLU A 268 49.50 -45.53 13.47
C GLU A 268 50.64 -46.17 14.27
N GLU A 269 51.03 -45.59 15.41
CA GLU A 269 52.02 -46.19 16.31
C GLU A 269 51.54 -47.53 16.88
N ARG A 270 50.28 -47.60 17.31
CA ARG A 270 49.65 -48.85 17.81
C ARG A 270 49.56 -49.93 16.72
N ARG A 271 49.25 -49.56 15.47
CA ARG A 271 49.24 -50.50 14.33
C ARG A 271 50.63 -50.99 13.95
N ARG A 272 51.66 -50.13 14.02
CA ARG A 272 53.06 -50.54 13.83
C ARG A 272 53.57 -51.46 14.94
N ALA A 273 53.04 -51.31 16.15
CA ALA A 273 53.31 -52.22 17.28
C ALA A 273 52.54 -53.55 17.22
N GLY A 274 51.67 -53.76 16.22
CA GLY A 274 50.95 -55.02 16.02
C GLY A 274 49.75 -55.25 16.95
N GLU A 275 49.26 -54.22 17.64
CA GLU A 275 48.08 -54.35 18.51
C GLU A 275 46.77 -54.26 17.71
N VAL A 276 45.94 -55.31 17.76
CA VAL A 276 44.64 -55.37 17.07
C VAL A 276 43.54 -54.78 17.96
N PRO A 277 42.76 -53.78 17.49
CA PRO A 277 41.63 -53.24 18.24
C PRO A 277 40.50 -54.28 18.38
N GLY A 278 40.16 -54.67 19.61
CA GLY A 278 39.00 -55.54 19.89
C GLY A 278 39.26 -56.82 20.69
N ALA A 279 40.50 -57.09 21.11
CA ALA A 279 40.78 -58.17 22.05
C ALA A 279 40.37 -57.76 23.48
N ARG A 280 39.37 -58.44 24.04
CA ARG A 280 39.03 -58.34 25.47
C ARG A 280 40.22 -58.85 26.29
N THR A 281 40.84 -57.98 27.07
CA THR A 281 41.71 -58.41 28.18
C THR A 281 40.81 -58.93 29.31
N PRO A 282 41.00 -60.17 29.78
CA PRO A 282 40.13 -60.75 30.81
C PRO A 282 40.49 -60.17 32.18
N HIS A 283 39.92 -59.02 32.58
CA HIS A 283 39.92 -58.66 34.01
C HIS A 283 38.97 -57.57 34.53
N ASP A 284 37.93 -57.12 33.81
CA ASP A 284 36.98 -56.14 34.38
C ASP A 284 35.51 -56.55 34.21
N ASP A 285 35.15 -57.64 34.89
CA ASP A 285 33.77 -57.98 35.25
C ASP A 285 33.57 -57.69 36.74
N ARG A 286 32.94 -56.56 37.13
CA ARG A 286 32.13 -56.44 38.38
C ARG A 286 31.06 -55.33 38.26
N ILE A 287 29.83 -55.77 38.04
CA ILE A 287 28.61 -55.50 38.84
C ILE A 287 28.46 -54.07 39.41
N ASP A 288 27.40 -53.34 39.01
CA ASP A 288 26.30 -53.11 39.95
C ASP A 288 24.97 -52.69 39.30
N GLU A 289 23.94 -53.41 39.71
CA GLU A 289 22.52 -53.21 39.43
C GLU A 289 21.99 -51.98 40.18
N ARG A 290 20.94 -51.32 39.66
CA ARG A 290 19.70 -51.04 40.42
C ARG A 290 18.67 -50.19 39.66
N VAL A 291 17.50 -50.83 39.48
CA VAL A 291 16.14 -50.31 39.68
C VAL A 291 15.54 -49.40 38.60
N GLY A 292 14.82 -50.04 37.65
CA GLY A 292 13.62 -49.50 37.03
C GLY A 292 12.37 -50.11 37.67
N GLY A 293 11.42 -49.28 38.11
CA GLY A 293 10.22 -49.75 38.82
C GLY A 293 9.07 -48.73 38.90
N HIS A 294 8.29 -48.65 37.80
CA HIS A 294 6.82 -48.60 37.75
C HIS A 294 5.95 -47.52 38.48
N ARG A 295 5.09 -46.90 37.63
CA ARG A 295 3.62 -46.62 37.75
C ARG A 295 3.07 -45.21 38.10
N ARG A 296 2.32 -44.69 37.10
CA ARG A 296 0.95 -44.08 37.10
C ARG A 296 0.63 -42.85 37.98
N ARG A 297 0.13 -41.75 37.37
CA ARG A 297 -1.30 -41.31 37.28
C ARG A 297 -1.43 -39.89 36.65
N ARG A 298 -2.54 -39.66 35.93
CA ARG A 298 -3.04 -38.38 35.30
C ARG A 298 -3.78 -37.49 36.35
N PRO A 299 -4.54 -36.43 35.96
CA PRO A 299 -4.21 -35.14 35.32
C PRO A 299 -4.78 -33.94 36.13
N GLY A 300 -4.47 -32.68 35.73
CA GLY A 300 -5.08 -31.48 36.35
C GLY A 300 -5.36 -30.36 35.34
N HIS A 301 -6.64 -30.02 35.20
CA HIS A 301 -7.18 -28.79 34.59
C HIS A 301 -6.79 -27.55 35.41
N TRP A 302 -6.85 -26.35 34.80
CA TRP A 302 -7.85 -25.29 35.09
C TRP A 302 -7.55 -24.06 34.22
N GLY A 303 -8.57 -23.61 33.48
CA GLY A 303 -8.61 -22.27 32.90
C GLY A 303 -9.29 -21.29 33.86
N ARG A 304 -8.90 -20.02 33.75
CA ARG A 304 -9.75 -18.82 33.79
C ARG A 304 -9.08 -17.75 32.94
#